data_AF-A0A848I3L8-F1
#
_entry.id   AF-A0A848I3L8-F1
#
_cell.length_a   1.000
_cell.length_b   1.000
_cell.length_c   1.000
_cell.angle_alpha   90.00
_cell.angle_beta   90.00
_cell.angle_gamma   90.00
#
_symmetry.space_group_name_H-M   'P 1'
#
loop_
_entity.id
_entity.type
_entity.pdbx_description
1 polymer ?
#
loop_
_entity_poly.entity_id
_entity_poly.type
_entity_poly.pdbx_seq_one_letter_code
_entity_poly.pdbx_strand_id
1 'polypeptide(L)'
;MAGFSPLNSAMNPKDEQFFKALGARIAGARRSHELTQQQLAEQLGIAQQTLAHYEGGRLRLPVSLLPELTRTFGLSCDELLGQNVTPHGKRGASSKLQQQIEAISQLPKARQRFVSEMLDTVLAKTQQ
;
A
#
# COMPACT_ATOMS: atom_id res chain seq x y z
N MET A 1 33.79 -4.08 -19.78
CA MET A 1 33.00 -4.62 -18.65
C MET A 1 32.91 -3.52 -17.59
N ALA A 2 31.79 -2.80 -17.55
CA ALA A 2 31.63 -1.68 -16.62
C ALA A 2 31.37 -2.24 -15.21
N GLY A 3 32.30 -1.96 -14.30
CA GLY A 3 32.16 -2.32 -12.89
C GLY A 3 31.00 -1.57 -12.25
N PHE A 4 30.02 -2.32 -11.77
CA PHE A 4 29.05 -1.80 -10.80
C PHE A 4 29.82 -1.42 -9.53
N SER A 5 30.08 -0.13 -9.35
CA SER A 5 30.50 0.40 -8.06
C SER A 5 29.30 0.32 -7.13
N PRO A 6 29.35 -0.44 -6.01
CA PRO A 6 28.25 -0.40 -5.06
C PRO A 6 28.23 1.02 -4.50
N LEU A 7 27.09 1.70 -4.64
CA LEU A 7 26.76 2.89 -3.88
C LEU A 7 26.78 2.50 -2.40
N ASN A 8 27.96 2.49 -1.80
CA ASN A 8 28.14 2.44 -0.36
C ASN A 8 27.74 3.80 0.21
N SER A 9 26.46 4.12 0.07
CA SER A 9 25.84 5.30 0.63
C SER A 9 25.32 4.88 1.98
N ALA A 10 26.10 5.17 3.02
CA ALA A 10 25.69 5.01 4.40
C ALA A 10 24.24 5.50 4.54
N MET A 11 23.38 4.64 5.08
CA MET A 11 21.95 4.92 5.15
C MET A 11 21.74 6.19 5.98
N ASN A 12 21.00 7.17 5.45
CA ASN A 12 20.66 8.35 6.23
C ASN A 12 19.82 7.91 7.45
N PRO A 13 19.97 8.50 8.64
CA PRO A 13 19.15 8.19 9.82
C PRO A 13 17.66 8.03 9.55
N LYS A 14 17.08 8.83 8.64
CA LYS A 14 15.67 8.69 8.24
C LYS A 14 15.37 7.39 7.50
N ASP A 15 16.26 6.99 6.57
CA ASP A 15 16.15 5.72 5.85
C ASP A 15 16.30 4.55 6.82
N GLU A 16 17.23 4.63 7.77
CA GLU A 16 17.45 3.59 8.78
C GLU A 16 16.18 3.36 9.61
N GLN A 17 15.58 4.44 10.11
CA GLN A 17 14.32 4.36 10.86
C GLN A 17 13.20 3.75 10.01
N PHE A 18 13.11 4.14 8.74
CA PHE A 18 12.13 3.60 7.81
C PHE A 18 12.28 2.08 7.58
N PHE A 19 13.49 1.62 7.23
CA PHE A 19 13.73 0.19 6.95
C PHE A 19 13.61 -0.66 8.21
N LYS A 20 13.96 -0.13 9.39
CA LYS A 20 13.72 -0.80 10.67
C LYS A 20 12.22 -0.97 10.95
N ALA A 21 11.41 0.07 10.70
CA ALA A 21 9.96 -0.02 10.86
C ALA A 21 9.32 -0.97 9.82
N LEU A 22 9.78 -0.93 8.57
CA LEU A 22 9.33 -1.84 7.51
C LEU A 22 9.69 -3.30 7.84
N GLY A 23 10.92 -3.55 8.25
CA GLY A 23 11.38 -4.88 8.67
C GLY A 23 10.56 -5.45 9.84
N ALA A 24 10.27 -4.61 10.83
CA ALA A 24 9.41 -5.00 11.95
C ALA A 24 7.99 -5.36 11.51
N ARG A 25 7.41 -4.62 10.55
CA ARG A 25 6.09 -4.95 9.96
C ARG A 25 6.11 -6.27 9.20
N ILE A 26 7.13 -6.51 8.38
CA ILE A 26 7.31 -7.79 7.67
C ILE A 26 7.42 -8.95 8.67
N ALA A 27 8.24 -8.79 9.71
CA ALA A 27 8.39 -9.81 10.74
C ALA A 27 7.09 -10.05 11.53
N GLY A 28 6.27 -9.00 11.73
CA GLY A 28 4.95 -9.10 12.34
C GLY A 28 3.97 -9.87 11.45
N ALA A 29 3.84 -9.46 10.19
CA ALA A 29 2.99 -10.12 9.21
C ALA A 29 3.37 -11.60 9.03
N ARG A 30 4.66 -11.90 8.88
CA ARG A 30 5.17 -13.27 8.81
C ARG A 30 4.71 -14.12 10.00
N ARG A 31 4.82 -13.58 11.22
CA ARG A 31 4.41 -14.26 12.46
C ARG A 31 2.89 -14.46 12.54
N SER A 32 2.09 -13.49 12.08
CA SER A 32 0.63 -13.62 12.00
C SER A 32 0.17 -14.69 11.01
N HIS A 33 1.01 -15.00 10.02
CA HIS A 33 0.82 -16.10 9.06
C HIS A 33 1.53 -17.40 9.48
N GLU A 34 2.04 -17.47 10.72
CA GLU A 34 2.73 -18.65 11.29
C GLU A 34 3.95 -19.14 10.48
N LEU A 35 4.53 -18.26 9.65
CA LEU A 35 5.67 -18.59 8.81
C LEU A 35 6.99 -18.43 9.59
N THR A 36 7.92 -19.36 9.41
CA THR A 36 9.32 -19.19 9.82
C THR A 36 10.07 -18.29 8.84
N GLN A 37 11.21 -17.76 9.26
CA GLN A 37 12.08 -17.00 8.35
C GLN A 37 12.57 -17.86 7.17
N GLN A 38 12.79 -19.15 7.37
CA GLN A 38 13.18 -20.05 6.28
C GLN A 38 12.08 -20.14 5.21
N GLN A 39 10.85 -20.44 5.63
CA GLN A 39 9.72 -20.60 4.71
C GLN A 39 9.42 -19.34 3.90
N LEU A 40 9.44 -18.17 4.53
CA LEU A 40 9.23 -16.92 3.79
C LEU A 40 10.40 -16.62 2.85
N ALA A 41 11.64 -16.93 3.26
CA ALA A 41 12.80 -16.72 2.41
C ALA A 41 12.78 -17.63 1.16
N GLU A 42 12.38 -18.89 1.33
CA GLU A 42 12.16 -19.84 0.24
C GLU A 42 11.09 -19.34 -0.74
N GLN A 43 9.96 -18.85 -0.24
CA GLN A 43 8.91 -18.26 -1.09
C GLN A 43 9.41 -17.06 -1.90
N LEU A 44 10.23 -16.20 -1.28
CA LEU A 44 10.79 -15.01 -1.93
C LEU A 44 12.03 -15.31 -2.80
N GLY A 45 12.50 -16.55 -2.85
CA GLY A 45 13.71 -16.93 -3.58
C GLY A 45 15.00 -16.28 -3.06
N ILE A 46 15.09 -16.04 -1.75
CA ILE A 46 16.25 -15.41 -1.09
C ILE A 46 16.81 -16.29 0.03
N ALA A 47 18.04 -16.00 0.48
CA ALA A 47 18.60 -16.68 1.65
C ALA A 47 17.89 -16.25 2.95
N GLN A 48 17.74 -17.17 3.90
CA GLN A 48 17.11 -16.89 5.19
C GLN A 48 17.82 -15.79 5.99
N GLN A 49 19.15 -15.70 5.90
CA GLN A 49 19.93 -14.61 6.50
C GLN A 49 19.59 -13.26 5.89
N THR A 50 19.36 -13.20 4.58
CA THR A 50 18.94 -11.98 3.87
C THR A 50 17.58 -11.52 4.39
N LEU A 51 16.62 -12.43 4.57
CA LEU A 51 15.34 -12.09 5.18
C LEU A 51 15.52 -11.56 6.62
N ALA A 52 16.37 -12.20 7.42
CA ALA A 52 16.65 -11.74 8.79
C ALA A 52 17.25 -10.32 8.80
N HIS A 53 18.08 -9.97 7.82
CA HIS A 53 18.60 -8.61 7.66
C HIS A 53 17.52 -7.59 7.24
N TYR A 54 16.58 -7.97 6.39
CA TYR A 54 15.43 -7.13 6.05
C TYR A 54 14.53 -6.91 7.27
N GLU A 55 14.17 -7.97 7.99
CA GLU A 55 13.35 -7.89 9.20
C GLU A 55 14.01 -7.04 10.31
N GLY A 56 15.34 -7.12 10.41
CA GLY A 56 16.13 -6.32 11.35
C GLY A 56 16.42 -4.89 10.90
N GLY A 57 16.03 -4.49 9.67
CA GLY A 57 16.31 -3.17 9.10
C GLY A 57 17.79 -2.92 8.78
N ARG A 58 18.63 -3.96 8.74
CA ARG A 58 20.07 -3.86 8.45
C ARG A 58 20.37 -3.76 6.96
N LEU A 59 19.43 -4.20 6.12
CA LEU A 59 19.53 -4.15 4.66
C LEU A 59 18.30 -3.46 4.09
N ARG A 60 18.50 -2.68 3.02
CA ARG A 60 17.41 -2.07 2.26
C ARG A 60 16.63 -3.17 1.53
N LEU A 61 15.32 -3.26 1.79
CA LEU A 61 14.45 -4.17 1.06
C LEU A 61 14.34 -3.69 -0.40
N PRO A 62 14.69 -4.53 -1.39
CA PRO A 62 14.48 -4.18 -2.79
C PRO A 62 12.98 -4.13 -3.11
N VAL A 63 12.58 -3.10 -3.85
CA VAL A 63 11.18 -2.84 -4.26
C VAL A 63 10.58 -4.03 -5.01
N SER A 64 11.41 -4.81 -5.72
CA SER A 64 10.99 -6.00 -6.47
C SER A 64 10.35 -7.09 -5.60
N LEU A 65 10.62 -7.12 -4.29
CA LEU A 65 10.01 -8.09 -3.37
C LEU A 65 8.63 -7.64 -2.85
N LEU A 66 8.27 -6.37 -3.01
CA LEU A 66 6.99 -5.85 -2.49
C LEU A 66 5.76 -6.57 -3.05
N PRO A 67 5.64 -6.84 -4.37
CA PRO A 67 4.46 -7.51 -4.92
C PRO A 67 4.25 -8.93 -4.37
N GLU A 68 5.33 -9.61 -4.01
CA GLU A 68 5.26 -10.96 -3.47
C GLU A 68 4.93 -10.95 -1.99
N LEU A 69 5.54 -10.06 -1.21
CA LEU A 69 5.19 -9.83 0.19
C LEU A 69 3.71 -9.43 0.36
N THR A 70 3.20 -8.54 -0.46
CA THR A 70 1.79 -8.12 -0.40
C THR A 70 0.84 -9.25 -0.74
N ARG A 71 1.16 -10.07 -1.75
CA ARG A 71 0.39 -11.29 -2.07
C ARG A 71 0.43 -12.32 -0.95
N THR A 72 1.60 -12.63 -0.41
CA THR A 72 1.76 -13.61 0.67
C THR A 72 1.00 -13.20 1.92
N PHE A 73 1.04 -11.92 2.29
CA PHE A 73 0.40 -11.45 3.52
C PHE A 73 -1.05 -11.01 3.35
N GLY A 74 -1.55 -10.87 2.11
CA GLY A 74 -2.86 -10.31 1.83
C GLY A 74 -2.98 -8.83 2.21
N LEU A 75 -1.88 -8.09 2.17
CA LEU A 75 -1.80 -6.67 2.54
C LEU A 75 -1.65 -5.79 1.31
N SER A 76 -2.14 -4.56 1.37
CA SER A 76 -1.79 -3.51 0.42
C SER A 76 -0.36 -3.01 0.62
N CYS A 77 0.21 -2.37 -0.40
CA CYS A 77 1.50 -1.70 -0.27
C CYS A 77 1.47 -0.63 0.83
N ASP A 78 0.37 0.11 0.97
CA ASP A 78 0.24 1.18 1.97
C ASP A 78 0.34 0.62 3.39
N GLU A 79 -0.37 -0.48 3.65
CA GLU A 79 -0.32 -1.18 4.94
C GLU A 79 1.09 -1.70 5.24
N LEU A 80 1.74 -2.34 4.27
CA LEU A 80 3.09 -2.87 4.44
C LEU A 80 4.13 -1.76 4.67
N LEU A 81 3.98 -0.63 3.97
CA LEU A 81 4.86 0.54 4.09
C LEU A 81 4.55 1.40 5.32
N GLY A 82 3.49 1.09 6.08
CA GLY A 82 3.09 1.85 7.26
C GLY A 82 2.63 3.27 6.93
N GLN A 83 2.21 3.50 5.69
CA GLN A 83 1.40 4.65 5.36
C GLN A 83 0.11 4.45 6.14
N ASN A 84 -0.20 5.33 7.09
CA ASN A 84 -1.48 5.30 7.78
C ASN A 84 -2.57 5.42 6.72
N VAL A 85 -3.10 4.28 6.31
CA VAL A 85 -4.46 4.22 5.82
C VAL A 85 -5.28 4.59 7.06
N THR A 86 -5.50 5.89 7.30
CA THR A 86 -6.89 6.24 7.56
C THR A 86 -7.62 5.57 6.41
N PRO A 87 -8.40 4.51 6.66
CA PRO A 87 -9.08 3.84 5.58
C PRO A 87 -9.83 4.96 4.88
N HIS A 88 -9.43 5.31 3.66
CA HIS A 88 -10.33 5.99 2.76
C HIS A 88 -11.52 5.04 2.72
N GLY A 89 -12.62 5.48 3.36
CA GLY A 89 -13.50 4.62 4.15
C GLY A 89 -13.85 3.30 3.48
N LYS A 90 -13.82 2.21 4.26
CA LYS A 90 -14.53 0.94 4.00
C LYS A 90 -14.80 0.68 2.50
N ARG A 91 -13.80 0.20 1.76
CA ARG A 91 -14.06 -0.59 0.54
C ARG A 91 -14.84 -1.84 0.95
N GLY A 92 -16.16 -1.72 0.97
CA GLY A 92 -17.09 -2.74 1.44
C GLY A 92 -18.53 -2.23 1.61
N ALA A 93 -18.70 -0.94 1.87
CA ALA A 93 -19.95 -0.26 1.60
C ALA A 93 -19.58 1.04 0.91
N SER A 94 -19.64 1.05 -0.43
CA SER A 94 -19.58 2.29 -1.20
C SER A 94 -20.48 3.30 -0.48
N SER A 95 -19.91 4.44 -0.09
CA SER A 95 -20.67 5.50 0.58
C SER A 95 -21.96 5.72 -0.21
N LYS A 96 -23.09 6.00 0.47
CA LYS A 96 -24.38 6.22 -0.22
C LYS A 96 -24.24 7.19 -1.41
N LEU A 97 -23.35 8.18 -1.28
CA LEU A 97 -22.97 9.10 -2.35
C LEU A 97 -22.28 8.41 -3.55
N GLN A 98 -21.33 7.51 -3.31
CA GLN A 98 -20.67 6.73 -4.37
C GLN A 98 -21.66 5.82 -5.11
N GLN A 99 -22.59 5.18 -4.37
CA GLN A 99 -23.65 4.38 -4.98
C GLN A 99 -24.55 5.22 -5.87
N GLN A 100 -24.89 6.43 -5.42
CA GLN A 100 -25.70 7.37 -6.18
C GLN A 100 -24.96 7.85 -7.43
N ILE A 101 -23.67 8.18 -7.34
CA ILE A 101 -22.84 8.59 -8.49
C ILE A 101 -22.79 7.48 -9.55
N GLU A 102 -22.56 6.23 -9.14
CA GLU A 102 -22.56 5.10 -10.07
C GLU A 102 -23.94 4.89 -10.70
N ALA A 103 -25.02 4.97 -9.92
CA ALA A 103 -26.38 4.86 -10.46
C ALA A 103 -26.68 5.98 -11.47
N ILE A 104 -26.20 7.21 -11.24
CA ILE A 104 -26.36 8.35 -12.15
C ILE A 104 -25.60 8.10 -13.47
N SER A 105 -24.41 7.49 -13.43
CA SER A 105 -23.60 7.22 -14.63
C SER A 105 -24.32 6.31 -15.63
N GLN A 106 -25.17 5.41 -15.13
CA GLN A 106 -25.95 4.44 -15.92
C GLN A 106 -27.29 5.00 -16.44
N LEU A 107 -27.69 6.20 -16.03
CA LEU A 107 -28.95 6.82 -16.48
C LEU A 107 -28.85 7.31 -17.94
N PRO A 108 -29.98 7.47 -18.65
CA PRO A 108 -30.00 8.16 -19.95
C PRO A 108 -29.45 9.59 -19.86
N LYS A 109 -28.80 10.08 -20.93
CA LYS A 109 -28.14 11.40 -20.95
C LYS A 109 -29.02 12.57 -20.54
N ALA A 110 -30.32 12.52 -20.85
CA ALA A 110 -31.28 13.53 -20.42
C ALA A 110 -31.42 13.59 -18.88
N ARG A 111 -31.44 12.43 -18.21
CA ARG A 111 -31.49 12.35 -16.74
C ARG A 111 -30.16 12.72 -16.09
N GLN A 112 -29.03 12.36 -16.72
CA GLN A 112 -27.71 12.80 -16.25
C GLN A 112 -27.59 14.33 -16.22
N ARG A 113 -28.05 15.02 -17.28
CA ARG A 113 -28.05 16.49 -17.36
C ARG A 113 -28.88 17.13 -16.25
N PHE A 114 -30.10 16.64 -16.05
CA PHE A 114 -30.96 17.13 -14.97
C PHE A 114 -30.30 17.00 -13.58
N VAL A 115 -29.62 15.87 -13.31
CA VAL A 115 -28.89 15.68 -12.05
C VAL A 115 -27.71 16.65 -11.92
N SER A 116 -26.97 16.90 -12.99
CA SER A 116 -25.87 17.89 -13.00
C SER A 116 -26.38 19.29 -12.65
N GLU A 117 -27.46 19.74 -13.28
CA GLU A 117 -28.06 21.06 -13.04
C GLU A 117 -28.53 21.22 -11.58
N MET A 118 -29.09 20.16 -10.99
CA MET A 118 -29.45 20.16 -9.57
C MET A 118 -28.22 20.28 -8.65
N LEU A 119 -27.14 19.55 -8.96
CA LEU A 119 -25.89 19.63 -8.18
C LEU A 119 -25.26 21.02 -8.27
N ASP A 120 -25.20 21.61 -9.47
CA ASP A 120 -24.68 22.96 -9.69
C ASP A 120 -25.48 23.99 -8.87
N THR A 121 -26.81 23.85 -8.84
CA THR A 121 -27.69 24.73 -8.07
C THR A 121 -27.42 24.64 -6.56
N VAL A 122 -27.18 23.44 -6.04
CA VAL A 122 -26.90 23.23 -4.60
C VAL A 122 -25.52 23.77 -4.23
N LEU A 123 -24.51 23.54 -5.08
CA LEU A 123 -23.14 24.03 -4.87
C LEU A 123 -23.07 25.56 -4.93
N ALA A 124 -23.83 26.19 -5.83
CA ALA A 124 -23.91 27.64 -5.92
C ALA A 124 -24.53 28.28 -4.65
N LYS A 125 -25.47 27.59 -3.99
CA LYS A 125 -26.11 28.07 -2.74
C LYS A 125 -25.22 27.94 -1.50
N THR A 126 -24.12 27.17 -1.56
CA THR A 126 -23.22 26.98 -0.40
C THR A 126 -22.07 28.01 -0.35
N GLN A 127 -21.95 28.86 -1.37
CA GLN A 127 -20.95 29.94 -1.45
C GLN A 127 -21.52 31.33 -1.13
N GLN A 128 -22.75 31.40 -0.58
CA GLN A 128 -23.40 32.62 -0.09
C GLN A 128 -23.46 32.65 1.43
#